data_AF-A0A351HHK5-F1
#
_entry.id   AF-A0A351HHK5-F1
#
_cell.length_a   1.000
_cell.length_b   1.000
_cell.length_c   1.000
_cell.angle_alpha   90.00
_cell.angle_beta   90.00
_cell.angle_gamma   90.00
#
_symmetry.space_group_name_H-M   'P 1'
#
loop_
_entity.id
_entity.type
_entity.pdbx_description
1 polymer ?
#
loop_
_entity_poly.entity_id
_entity_poly.type
_entity_poly.pdbx_seq_one_letter_code
_entity_poly.pdbx_strand_id
1 'polypeptide(L)' 'MTKKERFQKTIEWFQTNMPIAETELKYANPDELLVAVILSAQCTDKRVNQITPHFFNL' A
#
# COMPACT_ATOMS: atom_id res chain seq x y z
N MET A 1 11.15 5.72 -28.36
CA MET A 1 10.13 5.91 -27.31
C MET A 1 10.49 7.14 -26.50
N THR A 2 9.60 8.13 -26.45
CA THR A 2 9.76 9.32 -25.60
C THR A 2 9.58 8.97 -24.11
N LYS A 3 10.03 9.84 -23.20
CA LYS A 3 9.81 9.66 -21.75
C LYS A 3 8.31 9.50 -21.45
N LYS A 4 7.46 10.31 -22.09
CA LYS A 4 5.99 10.27 -21.96
C LYS A 4 5.41 8.93 -22.42
N GLU A 5 5.81 8.45 -23.59
CA GLU A 5 5.35 7.16 -24.12
C GLU A 5 5.75 5.98 -23.22
N ARG A 6 6.94 6.05 -22.58
CA ARG A 6 7.37 5.02 -21.65
C ARG A 6 6.48 4.93 -20.41
N PHE A 7 6.20 6.07 -19.77
CA PHE A 7 5.31 6.09 -18.60
C PHE A 7 3.91 5.60 -18.95
N GLN A 8 3.38 6.03 -20.09
CA GLN A 8 2.06 5.61 -20.57
C GLN A 8 1.97 4.08 -20.70
N LYS A 9 2.93 3.46 -21.40
CA LYS A 9 2.97 2.00 -21.57
C LYS A 9 3.12 1.23 -20.26
N THR A 10 3.91 1.76 -19.32
CA THR A 10 4.07 1.14 -17.99
C THR A 10 2.77 1.17 -17.19
N ILE A 11 2.07 2.31 -17.18
CA ILE A 11 0.79 2.46 -16.48
C ILE A 11 -0.27 1.55 -17.10
N GLU A 12 -0.38 1.51 -18.44
CA GLU A 12 -1.32 0.63 -19.15
C GLU A 12 -1.10 -0.85 -18.81
N TRP A 13 0.16 -1.26 -18.71
CA TRP A 13 0.49 -2.62 -18.30
C TRP A 13 -0.01 -2.93 -16.89
N PHE A 14 0.22 -2.04 -15.91
CA PHE A 14 -0.27 -2.24 -14.54
C PHE A 14 -1.79 -2.20 -14.46
N GLN A 15 -2.45 -1.30 -15.18
CA GLN A 15 -3.92 -1.26 -15.24
C GLN A 15 -4.53 -2.57 -15.76
N THR A 16 -3.83 -3.25 -16.66
CA THR A 16 -4.28 -4.54 -17.22
C THR A 16 -3.92 -5.74 -16.34
N ASN A 17 -2.71 -5.77 -15.78
CA ASN A 17 -2.15 -6.94 -15.09
C ASN A 17 -2.29 -6.89 -13.56
N MET A 18 -2.52 -5.70 -13.00
CA MET A 18 -2.76 -5.45 -11.57
C MET A 18 -3.92 -4.43 -11.42
N PRO A 19 -5.15 -4.80 -11.82
CA PRO A 19 -6.26 -3.86 -11.96
C PRO A 19 -6.78 -3.30 -10.64
N ILE A 20 -6.53 -3.98 -9.52
CA ILE A 20 -6.97 -3.58 -8.18
C ILE A 20 -5.72 -3.28 -7.35
N ALA A 21 -5.36 -2.00 -7.28
CA ALA A 21 -4.27 -1.52 -6.45
C ALA A 21 -4.82 -1.03 -5.11
N GLU A 22 -4.47 -1.73 -4.04
CA GLU A 22 -4.85 -1.40 -2.67
C GLU A 22 -3.60 -1.40 -1.77
N THR A 23 -3.70 -0.79 -0.59
CA THR A 23 -2.62 -0.88 0.41
C THR A 23 -2.56 -2.29 1.02
N GLU A 24 -1.37 -2.78 1.33
CA GLU A 24 -1.20 -4.06 2.04
C GLU A 24 -1.36 -3.90 3.57
N LEU A 25 -1.45 -2.67 4.08
CA LEU A 25 -1.66 -2.41 5.50
C LEU A 25 -3.06 -2.86 5.93
N LYS A 26 -3.14 -3.59 7.05
CA LYS A 26 -4.40 -4.02 7.67
C LYS A 26 -4.93 -2.93 8.61
N TYR A 27 -6.18 -2.55 8.41
CA TYR A 27 -6.91 -1.56 9.20
C TYR A 27 -8.42 -1.78 9.06
N ALA A 28 -9.21 -1.33 10.03
CA ALA A 28 -10.67 -1.37 10.03
C ALA A 28 -11.30 0.02 9.88
N ASN A 29 -10.55 1.09 10.14
CA ASN A 29 -11.03 2.47 10.06
C ASN A 29 -9.89 3.46 9.67
N PRO A 30 -10.22 4.71 9.30
CA PRO A 30 -9.23 5.70 8.89
C PRO A 30 -8.16 6.03 9.93
N ASP A 31 -8.49 6.00 11.23
CA ASP A 31 -7.54 6.32 12.31
C ASP A 31 -6.47 5.23 12.45
N GLU A 32 -6.87 3.95 12.33
CA GLU A 32 -5.94 2.83 12.28
C GLU A 32 -5.02 2.89 11.06
N LEU A 33 -5.55 3.25 9.88
CA LEU A 33 -4.74 3.41 8.68
C LEU A 33 -3.72 4.54 8.85
N LEU A 34 -4.13 5.67 9.43
CA LEU A 34 -3.22 6.78 9.70
C LEU A 34 -2.03 6.32 10.56
N VAL A 35 -2.30 5.61 11.65
CA VAL A 35 -1.24 5.09 12.52
C VAL A 35 -0.40 4.02 11.82
N ALA A 36 -1.02 3.10 11.07
CA ALA A 36 -0.31 2.08 10.31
C ALA A 36 0.66 2.68 9.27
N VAL A 37 0.27 3.78 8.62
CA VAL A 37 1.11 4.54 7.68
C VAL A 37 2.28 5.23 8.39
N ILE A 38 2.07 5.76 9.60
CA ILE A 38 3.18 6.33 10.39
C ILE A 38 4.20 5.24 10.75
N LEU A 39 3.72 4.05 11.15
CA LEU A 39 4.57 2.92 11.50
C LEU A 39 5.26 2.26 10.29
N SER A 40 4.77 2.47 9.07
CA SER A 40 5.37 1.90 7.85
C SER A 40 6.63 2.65 7.39
N ALA A 41 6.91 3.85 7.95
CA ALA A 41 8.11 4.60 7.65
C ALA A 41 9.38 3.75 7.88
N GLN A 42 10.13 3.49 6.80
CA GLN A 42 11.31 2.63 6.79
C GLN A 42 11.06 1.20 7.33
N CYS A 43 9.82 0.72 7.20
CA CYS A 43 9.38 -0.60 7.64
C CYS A 43 8.65 -1.31 6.48
N THR A 44 8.40 -2.61 6.63
CA THR A 44 7.59 -3.36 5.66
C THR A 44 6.15 -3.47 6.17
N ASP A 45 5.18 -3.42 5.26
CA ASP A 45 3.76 -3.60 5.61
C ASP A 45 3.53 -4.93 6.34
N LYS A 46 4.28 -5.99 5.97
CA LYS A 46 4.30 -7.27 6.70
C LYS A 46 4.66 -7.12 8.18
N ARG A 47 5.67 -6.31 8.52
CA ARG A 47 6.09 -6.09 9.91
C ARG A 47 5.08 -5.22 10.66
N VAL A 48 4.52 -4.20 10.01
CA VAL A 48 3.45 -3.39 10.59
C VAL A 48 2.24 -4.26 10.92
N ASN A 49 1.81 -5.10 9.98
CA ASN A 49 0.69 -6.03 10.12
C ASN A 49 0.87 -7.13 11.18
N GLN A 50 2.11 -7.38 11.65
CA GLN A 50 2.35 -8.27 12.80
C GLN A 50 2.05 -7.57 14.13
N ILE A 51 2.22 -6.24 14.19
CA ILE A 51 2.16 -5.45 15.42
C ILE A 51 0.79 -4.79 15.58
N THR A 52 0.22 -4.26 14.50
CA THR A 52 -1.02 -3.48 14.53
C THR A 52 -2.22 -4.22 15.11
N PRO A 53 -2.43 -5.55 14.94
CA PRO A 53 -3.59 -6.21 15.54
C PRO A 53 -3.59 -6.16 17.06
N HIS A 54 -2.42 -6.38 17.68
CA HIS A 54 -2.27 -6.30 19.13
C HIS A 54 -2.34 -4.86 19.64
N PHE A 55 -1.86 -3.89 18.84
CA PHE A 55 -1.89 -2.48 19.20
C PHE A 55 -3.30 -1.88 19.13
N PHE A 56 -4.12 -2.30 18.18
CA PHE A 56 -5.49 -1.81 17.97
C PHE A 56 -6.58 -2.67 18.66
N ASN A 57 -6.22 -3.85 19.18
CA ASN A 57 -7.18 -4.87 19.62
C ASN A 57 -8.14 -5.30 18.50
N LEU A 58 -7.60 -5.44 17.27
CA LEU A 58 -8.31 -5.93 16.08
C LEU A 58 -8.62 -7.43 16.16
#